data_AF-A0A0F4QVH5-F1
#
_entry.id   AF-A0A0F4QVH5-F1
#
_cell.length_a   1.000
_cell.length_b   1.000
_cell.length_c   1.000
_cell.angle_alpha   90.00
_cell.angle_beta   90.00
_cell.angle_gamma   90.00
#
_symmetry.space_group_name_H-M   'P 1'
#
loop_
_entity.id
_entity.type
_entity.pdbx_description
1 polymer ?
#
loop_
_entity_poly.entity_id
_entity_poly.type
_entity_poly.pdbx_seq_one_letter_code
_entity_poly.pdbx_strand_id
1 'polypeptide(L)'
;MAISNCKVKKEFTQACVIHGVSVEKEDVVNFETFFLERCKARIQFLETYYTLPDIENGKAVKETGDRADVIFVIHDDDLDKITLADRHELGIRWLEDAIANDPDIYEARISEYLK
;
A
#
# COMPACT_ATOMS: atom_id res chain seq x y z
N MET A 1 11.58 11.94 2.67
CA MET A 1 11.15 11.75 4.09
C MET A 1 9.88 10.94 4.02
N ALA A 2 9.90 9.65 4.36
CA ALA A 2 8.68 8.82 4.35
C ALA A 2 7.68 9.41 5.35
N ILE A 3 6.45 9.63 4.90
CA ILE A 3 5.39 10.23 5.72
C ILE A 3 4.74 9.14 6.56
N SER A 4 4.93 9.32 7.87
CA SER A 4 4.20 8.80 9.04
C SER A 4 4.12 7.31 9.34
N ASN A 5 4.90 6.91 10.36
CA ASN A 5 4.56 5.86 11.33
C ASN A 5 3.28 6.22 12.12
N CYS A 6 2.12 6.31 11.44
CA CYS A 6 0.85 6.42 12.14
C CYS A 6 0.46 5.03 12.66
N LYS A 7 0.21 4.91 13.96
CA LYS A 7 -0.27 3.66 14.54
C LYS A 7 -1.58 3.28 13.86
N VAL A 8 -1.62 2.11 13.22
CA VAL A 8 -2.82 1.61 12.54
C VAL A 8 -3.98 1.57 13.53
N LYS A 9 -5.11 2.20 13.18
CA LYS A 9 -6.33 2.15 13.99
C LYS A 9 -6.81 0.70 14.13
N LYS A 10 -7.52 0.40 15.22
CA LYS A 10 -7.92 -0.98 15.52
C LYS A 10 -8.94 -1.53 14.53
N GLU A 11 -9.86 -0.69 14.05
CA GLU A 11 -10.91 -1.09 13.11
C GLU A 11 -10.46 -1.17 11.64
N PHE A 12 -9.15 -1.16 11.39
CA PHE A 12 -8.57 -1.26 10.06
C PHE A 12 -7.62 -2.47 10.04
N THR A 13 -8.05 -3.54 9.37
CA THR A 13 -7.32 -4.83 9.35
C THR A 13 -6.74 -5.19 7.99
N GLN A 14 -7.42 -4.93 6.87
CA GLN A 14 -6.92 -5.35 5.57
C GLN A 14 -5.89 -4.37 5.02
N ALA A 15 -4.62 -4.78 4.97
CA ALA A 15 -3.55 -4.04 4.32
C ALA A 15 -3.59 -4.22 2.79
N CYS A 16 -3.35 -3.13 2.07
CA CYS A 16 -3.36 -3.05 0.62
C CYS A 16 -2.21 -2.20 0.10
N VAL A 17 -1.89 -2.41 -1.18
CA VAL A 17 -0.89 -1.65 -1.92
C VAL A 17 -1.43 -1.23 -3.28
N ILE A 18 -1.06 -0.04 -3.73
CA ILE A 18 -1.14 0.39 -5.14
C ILE A 18 0.28 0.67 -5.62
N HIS A 19 0.69 -0.05 -6.66
CA HIS A 19 2.03 0.07 -7.22
C HIS A 19 2.16 1.27 -8.15
N GLY A 20 3.34 1.91 -8.16
CA GLY A 20 3.65 3.00 -9.09
C GLY A 20 2.88 4.30 -8.83
N VAL A 21 2.43 4.51 -7.60
CA VAL A 21 1.72 5.72 -7.16
C VAL A 21 2.46 6.27 -5.94
N SER A 22 2.56 7.60 -5.85
CA SER A 22 3.04 8.31 -4.67
C SER A 22 1.95 9.23 -4.15
N VAL A 23 1.81 9.26 -2.82
CA VAL A 23 0.96 10.25 -2.12
C VAL A 23 1.88 11.07 -1.22
N GLU A 24 1.89 12.37 -1.47
CA GLU A 24 2.60 13.35 -0.64
C GLU A 24 1.79 13.69 0.60
N LYS A 25 2.44 14.33 1.58
CA LYS A 25 1.86 14.55 2.91
C LYS A 25 0.59 15.39 2.84
N GLU A 26 0.62 16.37 1.96
CA GLU A 26 -0.43 17.33 1.72
C GLU A 26 -1.66 16.67 1.06
N ASP A 27 -1.46 15.54 0.37
CA ASP A 27 -2.48 14.83 -0.40
C ASP A 27 -3.09 13.63 0.33
N VAL A 28 -2.61 13.28 1.53
CA VAL A 28 -3.13 12.15 2.32
C VAL A 28 -4.65 12.25 2.51
N VAL A 29 -5.16 13.43 2.87
CA VAL A 29 -6.60 13.64 3.07
C VAL A 29 -7.37 13.49 1.76
N ASN A 30 -6.80 13.96 0.64
CA ASN A 30 -7.42 13.83 -0.68
C ASN A 30 -7.49 12.35 -1.10
N PHE A 31 -6.43 11.59 -0.83
CA PHE A 31 -6.38 10.15 -1.09
C PHE A 31 -7.43 9.39 -0.28
N GLU A 32 -7.53 9.64 1.03
CA GLU A 32 -8.55 9.00 1.89
C GLU A 32 -9.98 9.40 1.47
N THR A 33 -10.19 10.67 1.09
CA THR A 33 -11.48 11.17 0.62
C THR A 33 -11.87 10.55 -0.72
N PHE A 34 -10.92 10.36 -1.64
CA PHE A 34 -11.17 9.70 -2.92
C PHE A 34 -11.74 8.29 -2.73
N PHE A 35 -11.16 7.49 -1.83
CA PHE A 35 -11.68 6.15 -1.52
C PHE A 35 -13.06 6.19 -0.88
N LEU A 36 -13.29 7.14 0.02
CA LEU A 36 -14.59 7.34 0.64
C LEU A 36 -15.66 7.73 -0.38
N GLU A 37 -15.33 8.57 -1.37
CA GLU A 37 -16.27 9.03 -2.38
C GLU A 37 -16.51 8.00 -3.49
N ARG A 38 -15.44 7.40 -4.02
CA ARG A 38 -15.47 6.48 -5.18
C ARG A 38 -15.83 5.06 -4.80
N CYS A 39 -15.31 4.56 -3.67
CA CYS A 39 -15.51 3.17 -3.22
C CYS A 39 -16.46 3.06 -2.03
N LYS A 40 -16.90 4.20 -1.45
CA LYS A 40 -17.70 4.22 -0.20
C LYS A 40 -17.00 3.56 0.99
N ALA A 41 -15.67 3.44 0.91
CA ALA A 41 -14.84 2.75 1.89
C ALA A 41 -13.92 3.74 2.62
N ARG A 42 -13.86 3.63 3.94
CA ARG A 42 -12.88 4.33 4.77
C ARG A 42 -11.56 3.58 4.68
N ILE A 43 -10.51 4.33 4.38
CA ILE A 43 -9.15 3.83 4.42
C ILE A 43 -8.30 4.69 5.37
N GLN A 44 -7.17 4.14 5.78
CA GLN A 44 -6.12 4.90 6.46
C GLN A 44 -4.85 4.76 5.61
N PHE A 45 -4.35 5.89 5.11
CA PHE A 45 -3.04 5.94 4.48
C PHE A 45 -1.96 5.59 5.51
N LEU A 46 -1.00 4.75 5.13
CA LEU A 46 0.12 4.38 6.00
C LEU A 46 1.40 5.08 5.54
N GLU A 47 1.86 4.79 4.33
CA GLU A 47 3.05 5.40 3.77
C GLU A 47 3.10 5.31 2.23
N THR A 48 3.93 6.16 1.65
CA THR A 48 4.48 5.96 0.31
C THR A 48 5.84 5.28 0.49
N TYR A 49 5.92 4.01 0.09
CA TYR A 49 7.10 3.17 0.17
C TYR A 49 7.86 3.21 -1.16
N TYR A 50 9.19 3.25 -1.10
CA TYR A 50 10.05 3.15 -2.28
C TYR A 50 10.68 1.76 -2.27
N THR A 51 10.42 0.97 -3.30
CA THR A 51 10.83 -0.44 -3.35
C THR A 51 12.34 -0.59 -3.37
N LEU A 52 12.82 -1.68 -2.77
CA LEU A 52 14.22 -2.07 -2.89
C LEU A 52 14.54 -2.44 -4.35
N PRO A 53 15.82 -2.34 -4.77
CA PRO A 53 16.27 -2.87 -6.04
C PRO A 53 16.14 -4.41 -6.06
N ASP A 54 15.99 -4.96 -7.26
CA ASP A 54 16.00 -6.39 -7.49
C ASP A 54 17.37 -6.98 -7.10
N ILE A 55 17.38 -8.22 -6.62
CA ILE A 55 18.60 -8.94 -6.26
C ILE A 55 18.87 -10.06 -7.25
N GLU A 56 19.96 -9.95 -8.02
CA GLU A 56 20.46 -11.00 -8.91
C GLU A 56 21.84 -11.46 -8.45
N ASN A 57 22.02 -12.78 -8.26
CA ASN A 57 23.29 -13.37 -7.81
C ASN A 57 23.86 -12.71 -6.53
N GLY A 58 22.98 -12.34 -5.60
CA GLY A 58 23.34 -11.69 -4.34
C GLY A 58 23.77 -10.23 -4.48
N LYS A 59 23.47 -9.57 -5.61
CA LYS A 59 23.80 -8.16 -5.87
C LYS A 59 22.57 -7.41 -6.35
N ALA A 60 22.45 -6.16 -5.91
CA ALA A 60 21.42 -5.25 -6.42
C ALA A 60 21.60 -5.00 -7.92
N VAL A 61 20.53 -5.18 -8.69
CA VAL A 61 20.48 -4.85 -10.11
C VAL A 61 20.39 -3.34 -10.24
N LYS A 62 21.35 -2.76 -10.96
CA LYS A 62 21.39 -1.32 -11.18
C LYS A 62 20.14 -0.88 -11.96
N GLU A 63 19.58 0.28 -11.60
CA GLU A 63 18.39 0.88 -12.25
C GLU A 63 17.07 0.15 -12.00
N THR A 64 17.05 -0.81 -11.06
CA THR A 64 15.83 -1.40 -10.49
C THR A 64 15.55 -0.82 -9.10
N GLY A 65 14.31 -0.93 -8.64
CA GLY A 65 13.88 -0.34 -7.37
C GLY A 65 13.39 1.10 -7.49
N ASP A 66 13.24 1.78 -6.35
CA ASP A 66 12.73 3.15 -6.22
C ASP A 66 11.34 3.40 -6.83
N ARG A 67 10.58 2.33 -7.13
CA ARG A 67 9.17 2.46 -7.48
C ARG A 67 8.42 2.92 -6.24
N ALA A 68 7.66 4.00 -6.38
CA ALA A 68 6.76 4.44 -5.32
C ALA A 68 5.52 3.55 -5.29
N ASP A 69 5.27 2.94 -4.14
CA ASP A 69 4.09 2.13 -3.85
C ASP A 69 3.35 2.74 -2.66
N VAL A 70 2.05 2.97 -2.78
CA VAL A 70 1.23 3.48 -1.67
C VAL A 70 0.66 2.33 -0.88
N ILE A 71 0.89 2.34 0.43
CA ILE A 71 0.39 1.34 1.37
C ILE A 71 -0.69 1.97 2.23
N PHE A 72 -1.81 1.28 2.37
CA PHE A 72 -2.96 1.71 3.16
C PHE A 72 -3.70 0.52 3.74
N VAL A 73 -4.59 0.78 4.69
CA VAL A 73 -5.49 -0.24 5.26
C VAL A 73 -6.95 0.16 5.08
N ILE A 74 -7.84 -0.83 4.96
CA ILE A 74 -9.28 -0.65 4.82
C ILE A 74 -9.97 -0.91 6.16
N HIS A 75 -11.01 -0.13 6.46
CA HIS A 75 -11.86 -0.36 7.63
C HIS A 75 -12.64 -1.68 7.51
N ASP A 76 -12.78 -2.44 8.60
CA ASP A 76 -13.37 -3.79 8.59
C ASP A 76 -14.81 -3.83 8.05
N ASP A 77 -15.65 -2.89 8.48
CA ASP A 77 -17.03 -2.74 7.97
C ASP A 77 -17.15 -2.34 6.49
N ASP A 78 -16.04 -2.03 5.82
CA ASP A 78 -16.02 -1.49 4.46
C ASP A 78 -15.31 -2.43 3.46
N LEU A 79 -14.87 -3.63 3.89
CA LEU A 79 -14.13 -4.57 3.03
C LEU A 79 -14.94 -5.03 1.82
N ASP A 80 -16.25 -5.22 1.98
CA ASP A 80 -17.18 -5.62 0.92
C ASP A 80 -17.50 -4.48 -0.06
N LYS A 81 -17.15 -3.24 0.30
CA LYS A 81 -17.38 -2.05 -0.54
C LYS A 81 -16.31 -1.87 -1.60
N ILE A 82 -15.10 -2.36 -1.38
CA ILE A 82 -14.05 -2.37 -2.40
C ILE A 82 -14.28 -3.58 -3.30
N THR A 83 -14.94 -3.35 -4.44
CA THR A 83 -15.32 -4.42 -5.35
C THR A 83 -14.12 -4.96 -6.14
N LEU A 84 -14.30 -6.12 -6.78
CA LEU A 84 -13.29 -6.64 -7.71
C LEU A 84 -13.01 -5.67 -8.86
N ALA A 85 -14.02 -4.96 -9.34
CA ALA A 85 -13.86 -3.93 -10.38
C ALA A 85 -12.99 -2.78 -9.87
N ASP A 86 -13.23 -2.29 -8.65
CA ASP A 86 -12.41 -1.23 -8.04
C ASP A 86 -10.96 -1.68 -7.87
N ARG A 87 -10.72 -2.92 -7.44
CA ARG A 87 -9.36 -3.48 -7.33
C ARG A 87 -8.64 -3.54 -8.67
N HIS A 88 -9.36 -3.86 -9.74
CA HIS A 88 -8.79 -3.92 -11.08
C HIS A 88 -8.52 -2.53 -11.64
N GLU A 89 -9.49 -1.61 -11.58
CA GLU A 89 -9.39 -0.25 -12.12
C GLU A 89 -8.36 0.61 -11.37
N LEU A 90 -8.33 0.53 -10.05
CA LEU A 90 -7.45 1.35 -9.20
C LEU A 90 -6.11 0.67 -8.91
N GLY A 91 -5.88 -0.54 -9.44
CA GLY A 91 -4.65 -1.28 -9.22
C GLY A 91 -4.43 -1.76 -7.78
N ILE A 92 -5.49 -1.84 -6.97
CA ILE A 92 -5.40 -2.27 -5.56
C ILE A 92 -5.05 -3.76 -5.51
N ARG A 93 -4.03 -4.09 -4.72
CA ARG A 93 -3.64 -5.45 -4.37
C ARG A 93 -3.65 -5.61 -2.87
N TRP A 94 -3.91 -6.83 -2.39
CA TRP A 94 -3.67 -7.13 -0.99
C TRP A 94 -2.16 -7.11 -0.74
N LEU A 95 -1.75 -6.52 0.37
CA LEU A 95 -0.32 -6.37 0.65
C LEU A 95 0.35 -7.75 0.85
N GLU A 96 -0.36 -8.70 1.45
CA GLU A 96 0.10 -10.09 1.60
C GLU A 96 0.42 -10.75 0.27
N ASP A 97 -0.43 -10.58 -0.75
CA ASP A 97 -0.23 -11.12 -2.10
C ASP A 97 0.99 -10.44 -2.76
N ALA A 98 1.13 -9.13 -2.60
CA ALA A 98 2.27 -8.39 -3.17
C ALA A 98 3.60 -8.87 -2.57
N ILE A 99 3.67 -9.00 -1.25
CA ILE A 99 4.86 -9.50 -0.55
C ILE A 99 5.14 -10.96 -0.91
N ALA A 100 4.11 -11.80 -1.00
CA ALA A 100 4.29 -13.22 -1.34
C ALA A 100 4.83 -13.41 -2.77
N ASN A 101 4.45 -12.53 -3.70
CA ASN A 101 4.92 -12.59 -5.08
C ASN A 101 6.33 -11.99 -5.24
N ASP A 102 6.62 -10.89 -4.54
CA ASP A 102 7.88 -10.15 -4.65
C ASP A 102 8.48 -9.87 -3.26
N PRO A 103 8.95 -10.89 -2.51
CA PRO A 103 9.40 -10.73 -1.13
C PRO A 103 10.68 -9.90 -1.00
N ASP A 104 11.50 -9.83 -2.06
CA ASP A 104 12.81 -9.19 -2.02
C ASP A 104 12.75 -7.67 -2.24
N ILE A 105 11.63 -7.15 -2.77
CA ILE A 105 11.48 -5.71 -3.07
C ILE A 105 10.84 -4.92 -1.91
N TYR A 106 10.34 -5.60 -0.87
CA TYR A 106 9.78 -5.01 0.34
C TYR A 106 10.65 -5.31 1.57
N GLU A 107 10.95 -4.28 2.37
CA GLU A 107 11.61 -4.45 3.66
C GLU A 107 10.73 -5.24 4.64
N ALA A 108 11.36 -6.03 5.52
CA ALA A 108 10.65 -6.84 6.52
C ALA A 108 9.65 -6.04 7.39
N ARG A 109 9.90 -4.74 7.61
CA ARG A 109 8.99 -3.85 8.36
C ARG A 109 7.62 -3.68 7.70
N ILE A 110 7.53 -3.85 6.38
CA ILE A 110 6.28 -3.70 5.63
C ILE A 110 5.30 -4.81 6.02
N SER A 111 5.82 -6.00 6.33
CA SER A 111 5.02 -7.12 6.84
C SER A 111 4.41 -6.86 8.22
N GLU A 112 4.87 -5.85 8.97
CA GLU A 112 4.24 -5.46 10.26
C GLU A 112 2.81 -4.90 10.08
N TYR A 113 2.43 -4.53 8.85
CA TYR A 113 1.07 -4.12 8.52
C TYR A 113 0.11 -5.30 8.28
N LEU A 114 0.63 -6.51 8.06
CA LEU A 114 -0.16 -7.73 8.00
C LEU A 114 -0.48 -8.15 9.44
N LYS A 115 -1.71 -7.95 9.90
CA LYS A 115 -2.17 -8.31 11.26
C LYS A 115 -2.83 -9.67 11.29
#